data_AF-A0A6G1GP00-F1
#
_entry.id   AF-A0A6G1GP00-F1
#
_cell.length_a   1.000
_cell.length_b   1.000
_cell.length_c   1.000
_cell.angle_alpha   90.00
_cell.angle_beta   90.00
_cell.angle_gamma   90.00
#
_symmetry.space_group_name_H-M   'P 1'
#
loop_
_entity.id
_entity.type
_entity.pdbx_description
1 polymer ?
#
loop_
_entity_poly.entity_id
_entity_poly.type
_entity_poly.pdbx_seq_one_letter_code
_entity_poly.pdbx_strand_id
1 'polypeptide(L)'
;MASALCGPFPGNDWVPGLVARHTDRLATGFLDGFDLSRKKADNAYECQRFFELISAKIVLYDIQPENTYNVDEKGFLIGVLNKARRVYTSTNKPNGAGQDGNRAWITIIAAICQDGTSLTPAIIYQGMFLA
;
A
#
# COMPACT_ATOMS: atom_id res chain seq x y z
N MET A 1 -13.45 14.00 -29.17
CA MET A 1 -12.48 13.36 -30.10
C MET A 1 -12.98 12.01 -30.63
N ALA A 2 -13.64 11.14 -29.85
CA ALA A 2 -14.18 9.87 -30.36
C ALA A 2 -15.50 10.01 -31.17
N SER A 3 -16.32 11.04 -30.92
CA SER A 3 -17.59 11.25 -31.61
C SER A 3 -17.46 11.69 -33.07
N ALA A 4 -16.29 12.16 -33.49
CA ALA A 4 -16.05 12.65 -34.85
C ALA A 4 -15.81 11.52 -35.88
N LEU A 5 -15.60 10.27 -35.42
CA LEU A 5 -15.21 9.15 -36.29
C LEU A 5 -16.27 8.05 -36.42
N CYS A 6 -17.25 7.96 -35.51
CA CYS A 6 -18.06 6.74 -35.36
C CYS A 6 -19.57 6.90 -35.56
N GLY A 7 -20.08 8.09 -35.88
CA GLY A 7 -21.54 8.30 -35.99
C GLY A 7 -22.21 8.26 -34.61
N PRO A 8 -23.04 7.26 -34.28
CA PRO A 8 -23.68 7.18 -32.95
C PRO A 8 -22.65 6.98 -31.83
N PHE A 9 -22.95 7.56 -30.66
CA PHE A 9 -22.15 7.33 -29.46
C PHE A 9 -22.12 5.83 -29.13
N PRO A 10 -20.96 5.26 -28.82
CA PRO A 10 -20.88 3.88 -28.37
C PRO A 10 -21.73 3.68 -27.10
N GLY A 11 -22.52 2.60 -27.08
CA GLY A 11 -23.30 2.21 -25.91
C GLY A 11 -22.40 1.78 -24.74
N ASN A 12 -22.97 1.69 -23.53
CA ASN A 12 -22.24 1.38 -22.29
C ASN A 12 -21.42 0.07 -22.38
N ASP A 13 -21.85 -0.89 -23.21
CA ASP A 13 -21.20 -2.19 -23.40
C ASP A 13 -20.12 -2.20 -24.48
N TRP A 14 -19.84 -1.06 -25.11
CA TRP A 14 -18.87 -1.00 -26.21
C TRP A 14 -17.45 -1.33 -25.74
N VAL A 15 -17.01 -0.81 -24.59
CA VAL A 15 -15.67 -1.08 -24.04
C VAL A 15 -15.52 -2.54 -23.61
N PRO A 16 -16.42 -3.13 -22.79
CA PRO A 16 -16.38 -4.57 -22.49
C PRO A 16 -16.42 -5.43 -23.76
N GLY A 17 -17.26 -5.07 -24.73
CA GLY A 17 -17.38 -5.80 -25.99
C GLY A 17 -16.13 -5.71 -26.87
N LEU A 18 -15.44 -4.56 -26.88
CA LEU A 18 -14.17 -4.40 -27.61
C LEU A 18 -13.09 -5.30 -27.02
N VAL A 19 -12.94 -5.30 -25.70
CA VAL A 19 -11.96 -6.15 -25.00
C VAL A 19 -12.27 -7.63 -25.24
N ALA A 20 -13.55 -8.02 -25.17
CA ALA A 20 -13.97 -9.40 -25.41
C ALA A 20 -13.72 -9.89 -26.85
N ARG A 21 -13.77 -8.98 -27.86
CA ARG A 21 -13.49 -9.33 -29.26
C ARG A 21 -12.01 -9.41 -29.60
N HIS A 22 -11.15 -8.82 -28.77
CA HIS A 22 -9.71 -8.72 -29.02
C HIS A 22 -8.91 -9.21 -27.80
N THR A 23 -9.35 -10.31 -27.18
CA THR A 23 -8.66 -10.90 -26.02
C THR A 23 -7.25 -11.40 -26.32
N ASP A 24 -6.90 -11.54 -27.60
CA ASP A 24 -5.54 -11.82 -28.07
C ASP A 24 -4.59 -10.62 -27.88
N ARG A 25 -5.12 -9.39 -27.76
CA ARG A 25 -4.33 -8.14 -27.68
C ARG A 25 -4.71 -7.24 -26.50
N LEU A 26 -5.91 -7.37 -25.95
CA LEU A 26 -6.47 -6.47 -24.96
C LEU A 26 -6.84 -7.24 -23.68
N ALA A 27 -6.48 -6.65 -22.55
CA ALA A 27 -6.88 -7.10 -21.23
C ALA A 27 -7.35 -5.90 -20.40
N THR A 28 -8.15 -6.17 -19.37
CA THR A 28 -8.54 -5.16 -18.38
C THR A 28 -7.99 -5.57 -17.02
N GLY A 29 -7.57 -4.58 -16.25
CA GLY A 29 -7.05 -4.76 -14.92
C GLY A 29 -7.14 -3.46 -14.17
N PHE A 30 -7.25 -3.55 -12.84
CA PHE A 30 -7.03 -2.40 -11.98
C PHE A 30 -5.52 -2.14 -11.92
N LEU A 31 -5.13 -0.89 -12.09
CA LEU A 31 -3.77 -0.47 -11.82
C LEU A 31 -3.70 0.02 -10.38
N ASP A 32 -2.67 -0.39 -9.66
CA ASP A 32 -2.40 0.15 -8.34
C ASP A 32 -2.01 1.62 -8.46
N GLY A 33 -2.55 2.44 -7.57
CA GLY A 33 -2.10 3.81 -7.42
C GLY A 33 -0.67 3.83 -6.88
N PHE A 34 0.23 4.53 -7.58
CA PHE A 34 1.58 4.78 -7.10
C PHE A 34 1.81 6.27 -6.91
N ASP A 35 2.68 6.59 -5.96
CA ASP A 35 3.06 7.98 -5.69
C ASP A 35 3.97 8.49 -6.81
N LEU A 36 3.50 9.50 -7.55
CA LEU A 36 4.24 10.05 -8.70
C LEU A 36 5.56 10.70 -8.27
N SER A 37 5.62 11.29 -7.07
CA SER A 37 6.85 11.89 -6.55
C SER A 37 7.88 10.82 -6.25
N ARG A 38 7.47 9.69 -5.65
CA ARG A 38 8.34 8.53 -5.46
C ARG A 38 8.81 7.97 -6.78
N LYS A 39 7.94 7.85 -7.78
CA LYS A 39 8.34 7.32 -9.08
C LYS A 39 9.32 8.23 -9.84
N LYS A 40 9.21 9.56 -9.65
CA LYS A 40 10.18 10.51 -10.21
C LYS A 40 11.52 10.48 -9.48
N ALA A 41 11.51 10.21 -8.17
CA ALA A 41 12.71 10.07 -7.35
C ALA A 41 13.40 8.70 -7.51
N ASP A 42 12.67 7.69 -8.02
CA ASP A 42 13.15 6.34 -8.27
C ASP A 42 14.26 6.34 -9.33
N ASN A 43 15.51 6.18 -8.88
CA ASN A 43 16.69 6.13 -9.72
C ASN A 43 17.40 4.79 -9.51
N ALA A 44 17.28 3.90 -10.50
CA ALA A 44 17.84 2.56 -10.44
C ALA A 44 19.37 2.55 -10.22
N TYR A 45 20.08 3.54 -10.77
CA TYR A 45 21.53 3.65 -10.58
C TYR A 45 21.90 3.96 -9.13
N GLU A 46 21.19 4.90 -8.50
CA GLU A 46 21.45 5.26 -7.10
C GLU A 46 21.05 4.11 -6.15
N CYS A 47 19.94 3.43 -6.43
CA CYS A 47 19.54 2.22 -5.70
C CYS A 47 20.62 1.14 -5.80
N GLN A 48 21.10 0.84 -7.00
CA GLN A 48 22.18 -0.14 -7.20
C GLN A 48 23.44 0.27 -6.45
N ARG A 49 23.88 1.52 -6.60
CA ARG A 49 25.08 2.05 -5.94
C ARG A 49 24.98 1.98 -4.43
N PHE A 50 23.80 2.26 -3.86
CA PHE A 50 23.55 2.10 -2.43
C PHE A 50 23.78 0.66 -1.97
N PHE A 51 23.19 -0.32 -2.66
CA PHE A 51 23.34 -1.73 -2.28
C PHE A 51 24.78 -2.26 -2.47
N GLU A 52 25.48 -1.81 -3.51
CA GLU A 52 26.90 -2.14 -3.70
C GLU A 52 27.77 -1.61 -2.54
N LEU A 53 27.55 -0.36 -2.12
CA LEU A 53 28.26 0.24 -1.00
C LEU A 53 27.97 -0.48 0.32
N ILE A 54 26.69 -0.77 0.60
CA ILE A 54 26.30 -1.51 1.80
C ILE A 54 26.92 -2.91 1.80
N SER A 55 26.84 -3.64 0.69
CA SER A 55 27.41 -4.99 0.57
C SER A 55 28.92 -4.97 0.82
N ALA A 56 29.64 -4.00 0.26
CA ALA A 56 31.08 -3.85 0.49
C ALA A 56 31.41 -3.56 1.97
N LYS A 57 30.57 -2.79 2.67
CA LYS A 57 30.75 -2.52 4.11
C LYS A 57 30.43 -3.72 4.99
N ILE A 58 29.41 -4.49 4.66
CA ILE A 58 29.09 -5.74 5.35
C ILE A 58 30.29 -6.69 5.30
N VAL A 59 30.88 -6.88 4.12
CA VAL A 59 32.08 -7.72 3.95
C VAL A 59 33.29 -7.15 4.69
N LEU A 60 33.55 -5.85 4.57
CA LEU A 60 34.71 -5.19 5.19
C LEU A 60 34.74 -5.33 6.72
N TYR A 61 33.57 -5.22 7.35
CA TYR A 61 33.45 -5.25 8.81
C TYR A 61 32.95 -6.59 9.35
N ASP A 62 32.81 -7.60 8.49
CA ASP A 62 32.30 -8.93 8.85
C ASP A 62 30.98 -8.84 9.65
N ILE A 63 30.06 -7.99 9.17
CA ILE A 63 28.77 -7.79 9.81
C ILE A 63 27.94 -9.05 9.62
N GLN A 64 27.72 -9.77 10.73
CA GLN A 64 26.93 -10.99 10.69
C GLN A 64 25.44 -10.71 10.42
N PRO A 65 24.71 -11.64 9.78
CA PRO A 65 23.28 -11.48 9.49
C PRO A 65 22.43 -11.12 10.73
N GLU A 66 22.74 -11.72 11.89
CA GLU A 66 22.09 -11.48 13.18
C GLU A 66 22.24 -10.03 13.70
N ASN A 67 23.17 -9.27 13.13
CA ASN A 67 23.44 -7.87 13.45
C ASN A 67 22.87 -6.90 12.40
N THR A 68 22.14 -7.39 11.41
CA THR A 68 21.55 -6.58 10.34
C THR A 68 20.03 -6.58 10.47
N TYR A 69 19.45 -5.38 10.63
CA TYR A 69 18.01 -5.21 10.86
C TYR A 69 17.40 -4.23 9.87
N ASN A 70 16.26 -4.58 9.29
CA ASN A 70 15.38 -3.65 8.61
C ASN A 70 14.30 -3.18 9.59
N VAL A 71 14.17 -1.86 9.76
CA VAL A 71 13.22 -1.24 10.68
C VAL A 71 12.19 -0.45 9.86
N ASP A 72 10.92 -0.59 10.21
CA ASP A 72 9.85 0.18 9.58
C ASP A 72 8.84 0.69 10.62
N GLU A 73 8.18 1.80 10.28
CA GLU A 73 7.16 2.44 11.10
C GLU A 73 5.78 2.24 10.47
N LYS A 74 4.81 1.81 11.28
CA LYS A 74 3.42 1.75 10.86
C LYS A 74 2.49 2.46 11.84
N GLY A 75 1.86 3.52 11.37
CA GLY A 75 0.75 4.19 12.05
C GLY A 75 -0.56 3.40 11.92
N PHE A 76 -1.27 3.24 13.03
CA PHE A 76 -2.62 2.69 13.12
C PHE A 76 -3.52 3.71 13.80
N LEU A 77 -4.72 3.92 13.25
CA LEU A 77 -5.79 4.56 14.00
C LEU A 77 -6.47 3.50 14.86
N ILE A 78 -6.49 3.74 16.16
CA ILE A 78 -7.41 3.04 17.05
C ILE A 78 -8.83 3.44 16.64
N GLY A 79 -9.69 2.44 16.44
CA GLY A 79 -11.13 2.63 16.24
C GLY A 79 -11.61 2.60 14.80
N VAL A 80 -10.79 2.77 13.76
CA VAL A 80 -11.31 2.91 12.38
C VAL A 80 -12.08 1.68 11.89
N LEU A 81 -13.39 1.84 11.69
CA LEU A 81 -14.23 0.85 11.03
C LEU A 81 -14.09 0.98 9.51
N ASN A 82 -13.55 -0.06 8.87
CA ASN A 82 -13.62 -0.19 7.43
C ASN A 82 -15.05 -0.50 6.99
N LYS A 83 -15.45 -0.02 5.81
CA LYS A 83 -16.72 -0.45 5.19
C LYS A 83 -16.66 -1.95 4.95
N ALA A 84 -17.45 -2.70 5.72
CA ALA A 84 -17.58 -4.14 5.56
C ALA A 84 -18.80 -4.47 4.70
N ARG A 85 -18.64 -5.37 3.72
CA ARG A 85 -19.78 -5.93 3.00
C ARG A 85 -20.53 -6.86 3.94
N ARG A 86 -21.80 -6.54 4.22
CA ARG A 86 -22.68 -7.33 5.08
C ARG A 86 -23.88 -7.81 4.28
N VAL A 87 -24.32 -9.04 4.54
CA VAL A 87 -25.59 -9.57 4.01
C VAL A 87 -26.69 -9.12 4.96
N TYR A 88 -27.73 -8.49 4.41
CA TYR A 88 -28.93 -8.08 5.13
C TYR A 88 -30.14 -8.32 4.22
N THR A 89 -31.32 -8.48 4.82
CA THR A 89 -32.56 -8.62 4.05
C THR A 89 -32.92 -7.28 3.40
N SER A 90 -33.55 -7.29 2.22
CA SER A 90 -33.87 -6.08 1.45
C SER A 90 -34.67 -5.03 2.25
N THR A 91 -35.43 -5.47 3.26
CA THR A 91 -36.25 -4.62 4.13
C THR A 91 -35.54 -4.15 5.41
N ASN A 92 -34.39 -4.73 5.77
CA ASN A 92 -33.70 -4.44 7.03
C ASN A 92 -32.24 -4.05 6.80
N LYS A 93 -32.04 -2.97 6.05
CA LYS A 93 -30.71 -2.39 5.85
C LYS A 93 -30.27 -1.67 7.12
N PRO A 94 -29.15 -2.06 7.74
CA PRO A 94 -28.60 -1.31 8.86
C PRO A 94 -28.14 0.08 8.39
N ASN A 95 -28.38 1.11 9.22
CA ASN A 95 -28.04 2.51 8.91
C ASN A 95 -26.53 2.77 8.81
N GLY A 96 -25.71 1.88 9.36
CA GLY A 96 -24.25 1.95 9.29
C GLY A 96 -23.59 1.01 10.30
N ALA A 97 -22.27 0.97 10.29
CA ALA A 97 -21.49 0.39 11.39
C ALA A 97 -21.15 1.53 12.37
N GLY A 98 -21.69 1.50 13.59
CA GLY A 98 -21.38 2.48 14.63
C GLY A 98 -19.97 2.28 15.16
N GLN A 99 -19.20 3.37 15.27
CA GLN A 99 -17.84 3.37 15.80
C GLN A 99 -17.81 4.04 17.17
N ASP A 100 -17.03 3.50 18.09
CA ASP A 100 -16.64 4.24 19.28
C ASP A 100 -15.70 5.41 18.87
N GLY A 101 -15.91 6.59 19.46
CA GLY A 101 -15.36 7.86 18.99
C GLY A 101 -13.85 8.02 19.19
N ASN A 102 -13.17 7.04 19.79
CA ASN A 102 -11.73 7.09 19.96
C ASN A 102 -11.02 6.98 18.60
N ARG A 103 -10.23 7.99 18.26
CA ARG A 103 -9.45 8.12 17.01
C ARG A 103 -7.97 8.38 17.29
N ALA A 104 -7.47 7.88 18.42
CA ALA A 104 -6.05 8.03 18.76
C ALA A 104 -5.18 7.32 17.71
N TRP A 105 -4.12 8.01 17.28
CA TRP A 105 -3.06 7.40 16.48
C TRP A 105 -2.08 6.70 17.40
N ILE A 106 -1.78 5.45 17.08
CA ILE A 106 -0.66 4.71 17.65
C ILE A 106 0.30 4.37 16.53
N THR A 107 1.58 4.38 16.85
CA THR A 107 2.64 4.00 15.92
C THR A 107 3.30 2.74 16.43
N ILE A 108 3.51 1.76 15.54
CA ILE A 108 4.33 0.58 15.82
C ILE A 108 5.66 0.75 15.09
N ILE A 109 6.76 0.57 15.81
CA ILE A 109 8.10 0.40 15.22
C ILE A 109 8.42 -1.09 15.29
N ALA A 110 8.61 -1.70 14.12
CA ALA A 110 8.94 -3.11 14.01
C ALA A 110 10.30 -3.27 13.32
N ALA A 111 11.08 -4.26 13.76
CA ALA A 111 12.37 -4.56 13.18
C ALA A 111 12.49 -6.06 12.90
N ILE A 112 12.93 -6.40 11.68
CA ILE A 112 13.17 -7.78 11.24
C ILE A 112 14.67 -7.93 10.97
N CYS A 113 15.26 -8.96 11.56
CA CYS A 113 16.64 -9.33 11.37
C CYS A 113 16.84 -10.08 10.05
N GLN A 114 18.03 -9.98 9.45
CA GLN A 114 18.36 -10.70 8.22
C GLN A 114 18.37 -12.22 8.41
N ASP A 115 18.55 -12.73 9.63
CA ASP A 115 18.42 -14.16 9.96
C ASP A 115 16.97 -14.67 10.04
N GLY A 116 15.99 -13.77 9.86
CA GLY A 116 14.56 -14.07 9.91
C GLY A 116 13.91 -13.92 11.29
N THR A 117 14.68 -13.61 12.34
CA THR A 117 14.14 -13.26 13.66
C THR A 117 13.58 -11.84 13.66
N SER A 118 12.83 -11.47 14.71
CA SER A 118 12.28 -10.12 14.86
C SER A 118 12.51 -9.60 16.26
N LEU A 119 12.74 -8.30 16.37
CA LEU A 119 12.74 -7.63 17.67
C LEU A 119 11.30 -7.45 18.15
N THR A 120 11.12 -7.41 19.47
CA THR A 120 9.81 -7.08 20.03
C THR A 120 9.42 -5.68 19.55
N PRO A 121 8.27 -5.50 18.87
CA PRO A 121 7.87 -4.20 18.36
C PRO A 121 7.66 -3.19 19.49
N ALA A 122 8.07 -1.95 19.24
CA ALA A 122 7.79 -0.84 20.15
C ALA A 122 6.48 -0.16 19.75
N ILE A 123 5.65 0.19 20.74
CA ILE A 123 4.40 0.91 20.53
C ILE A 123 4.56 2.32 21.09
N ILE A 124 4.37 3.31 20.23
CA ILE A 124 4.38 4.72 20.57
C ILE A 124 2.92 5.20 20.62
N TYR A 125 2.52 5.68 21.79
CA TYR A 125 1.24 6.34 21.98
C TYR A 125 1.34 7.83 21.67
N GLN A 126 0.19 8.46 21.48
CA GLN A 126 0.12 9.91 21.31
C GLN A 126 0.84 10.62 22.47
N GLY A 127 1.79 11.49 22.12
CA GLY A 127 2.51 12.30 23.10
C GLY A 127 1.60 13.28 23.82
N MET A 128 1.94 13.60 25.06
CA MET A 128 1.32 14.67 25.84
C MET A 128 2.28 15.84 25.93
N PHE A 129 1.79 17.05 25.72
CA PHE A 129 2.57 18.25 26.01
C PHE A 129 2.66 18.44 27.52
N LEU A 130 3.89 18.53 28.04
CA LEU A 130 4.12 18.91 29.43
C LEU A 130 4.29 20.43 29.48
N ALA A 131 3.32 21.11 30.07
CA ALA A 131 3.36 22.54 30.38
C ALA A 131 3.81 22.76 31.82
#